data_AF-A0A6B0CLR6-F1
#
_entry.id   AF-A0A6B0CLR6-F1
#
_cell.length_a   1.000
_cell.length_b   1.000
_cell.length_c   1.000
_cell.angle_alpha   90.00
_cell.angle_beta   90.00
_cell.angle_gamma   90.00
#
_symmetry.space_group_name_H-M   'P 1'
#
loop_
_entity.id
_entity.type
_entity.pdbx_description
1 polymer ?
#
loop_
_entity_poly.entity_id
_entity_poly.type
_entity_poly.pdbx_seq_one_letter_code
_entity_poly.pdbx_strand_id
1 'polypeptide(L)'
;MKDKYKIDPGIIKNNTEETTAISKISYEVENANLYGADSEDITRQIEYLKAKKKFPSNLEYVDSYTDSLNGVTTSAFLNKDTGKVTLGMTGTNIQGEAFKKLKEGEFSRQNVTNALETVKD
;
A
#
# COMPACT_ATOMS: atom_id res chain seq x y z
N MET A 1 -16.38 14.06 -9.36
CA MET A 1 -15.09 13.65 -8.76
C MET A 1 -15.00 12.14 -8.92
N LYS A 2 -13.89 11.59 -9.41
CA LYS A 2 -13.67 10.13 -9.37
C LYS A 2 -13.66 9.73 -7.89
N ASP A 3 -14.42 8.70 -7.52
CA ASP A 3 -14.38 8.18 -6.15
C ASP A 3 -12.95 7.72 -5.85
N LYS A 4 -12.31 8.34 -4.85
CA LYS A 4 -11.00 7.92 -4.35
C LYS A 4 -11.10 6.49 -3.81
N TYR A 5 -10.00 5.73 -3.90
CA TYR A 5 -9.96 4.34 -3.45
C TYR A 5 -10.39 4.19 -1.98
N LYS A 6 -11.19 3.16 -1.72
CA LYS A 6 -11.72 2.85 -0.40
C LYS A 6 -11.02 1.61 0.15
N ILE A 7 -10.30 1.77 1.25
CA ILE A 7 -9.66 0.67 1.97
C ILE A 7 -10.74 -0.29 2.48
N ASP A 8 -10.67 -1.55 2.04
CA ASP A 8 -11.52 -2.62 2.51
C ASP A 8 -10.77 -3.51 3.52
N PRO A 9 -11.09 -3.41 4.83
CA PRO A 9 -10.49 -4.28 5.84
C PRO A 9 -10.86 -5.75 5.66
N GLY A 10 -11.87 -6.11 4.87
CA GLY A 10 -12.34 -7.48 4.72
C GLY A 10 -12.68 -8.13 6.07
N ILE A 11 -11.93 -9.17 6.45
CA ILE A 11 -12.13 -9.94 7.69
C ILE A 11 -11.50 -9.30 8.93
N ILE A 12 -10.75 -8.20 8.79
CA ILE A 12 -10.02 -7.58 9.91
C ILE A 12 -11.00 -6.96 10.93
N LYS A 13 -10.71 -7.23 12.21
CA LYS A 13 -11.46 -6.79 13.40
C LYS A 13 -10.49 -6.27 14.46
N ASN A 14 -11.03 -5.71 15.54
CA ASN A 14 -10.25 -5.17 16.65
C ASN A 14 -9.36 -6.18 17.40
N ASN A 15 -9.64 -7.47 17.29
CA ASN A 15 -8.88 -8.55 17.92
C ASN A 15 -8.17 -9.46 16.90
N THR A 16 -8.08 -9.03 15.63
CA THR A 16 -7.30 -9.78 14.63
C THR A 16 -5.82 -9.75 15.00
N GLU A 17 -5.14 -10.88 14.83
CA GLU A 17 -3.70 -11.00 15.04
C GLU A 17 -2.91 -10.01 14.17
N GLU A 18 -1.81 -9.50 14.71
CA GLU A 18 -1.07 -8.35 14.17
C GLU A 18 -0.56 -8.57 12.75
N THR A 19 0.11 -9.69 12.50
CA THR A 19 0.71 -10.02 11.20
C THR A 19 -0.35 -10.13 10.11
N THR A 20 -1.49 -10.74 10.44
CA THR A 20 -2.64 -10.87 9.54
C THR A 20 -3.21 -9.52 9.16
N ALA A 21 -3.40 -8.63 10.15
CA ALA A 21 -3.91 -7.28 9.91
C ALA A 21 -2.93 -6.42 9.12
N ILE A 22 -1.64 -6.45 9.49
CA ILE A 22 -0.58 -5.71 8.78
C ILE A 22 -0.52 -6.16 7.33
N SER A 23 -0.52 -7.47 7.06
CA SER A 23 -0.50 -7.99 5.69
C SER A 23 -1.69 -7.49 4.85
N LYS A 24 -2.93 -7.68 5.33
CA LYS A 24 -4.13 -7.24 4.60
C LYS A 24 -4.17 -5.73 4.41
N ILE A 25 -3.91 -4.95 5.45
CA ILE A 25 -4.00 -3.49 5.36
C ILE A 25 -2.88 -2.92 4.48
N SER A 26 -1.68 -3.51 4.48
CA SER A 26 -0.59 -3.06 3.59
C SER A 26 -0.98 -3.19 2.11
N TYR A 27 -1.68 -4.26 1.74
CA TYR A 27 -2.21 -4.42 0.37
C TYR A 27 -3.25 -3.36 0.01
N GLU A 28 -4.13 -2.99 0.95
CA GLU A 28 -5.11 -1.93 0.72
C GLU A 28 -4.45 -0.55 0.64
N VAL A 29 -3.39 -0.30 1.42
CA VAL A 29 -2.61 0.93 1.37
C VAL A 29 -1.86 1.05 0.04
N GLU A 30 -1.26 -0.03 -0.45
CA GLU A 30 -0.68 -0.07 -1.80
C GLU A 30 -1.70 0.30 -2.88
N ASN A 31 -2.88 -0.33 -2.86
CA ASN A 31 -3.94 0.01 -3.80
C ASN A 31 -4.37 1.47 -3.66
N ALA A 32 -4.51 1.98 -2.43
CA ALA A 32 -4.85 3.37 -2.19
C ALA A 32 -3.82 4.32 -2.82
N ASN A 33 -2.53 4.06 -2.62
CA ASN A 33 -1.44 4.81 -3.24
C ASN A 33 -1.50 4.72 -4.77
N LEU A 34 -1.72 3.51 -5.32
CA LEU A 34 -1.82 3.28 -6.76
C LEU A 34 -2.97 4.05 -7.41
N TYR A 35 -4.10 4.17 -6.72
CA TYR A 35 -5.27 4.91 -7.18
C TYR A 35 -5.27 6.39 -6.77
N GLY A 36 -4.14 6.91 -6.27
CA GLY A 36 -3.92 8.33 -6.02
C GLY A 36 -4.60 8.87 -4.75
N ALA A 37 -4.84 8.03 -3.74
CA ALA A 37 -5.16 8.51 -2.41
C ALA A 37 -3.93 9.19 -1.79
N ASP A 38 -4.13 10.34 -1.16
CA ASP A 38 -3.08 11.00 -0.38
C ASP A 38 -2.97 10.39 1.03
N SER A 39 -1.89 10.71 1.74
CA SER A 39 -1.61 10.17 3.07
C SER A 39 -2.68 10.56 4.10
N GLU A 40 -3.26 11.75 3.98
CA GLU A 40 -4.37 12.21 4.83
C GLU A 40 -5.62 11.34 4.64
N ASP A 41 -5.96 11.00 3.40
CA ASP A 41 -7.08 10.12 3.10
C ASP A 41 -6.88 8.71 3.60
N ILE A 42 -5.68 8.15 3.46
CA ILE A 42 -5.35 6.81 3.98
C ILE A 42 -5.47 6.79 5.50
N THR A 43 -4.86 7.78 6.16
CA THR A 43 -4.92 7.93 7.62
C THR A 43 -6.36 8.06 8.09
N ARG A 44 -7.16 8.93 7.46
CA ARG A 44 -8.57 9.13 7.80
C ARG A 44 -9.39 7.85 7.64
N GLN A 45 -9.13 7.05 6.60
CA GLN A 45 -9.80 5.78 6.39
C GLN A 45 -9.42 4.76 7.48
N ILE A 46 -8.13 4.64 7.83
CA ILE A 46 -7.69 3.71 8.87
C ILE A 46 -8.24 4.11 10.24
N GLU A 47 -8.26 5.39 10.59
CA GLU A 47 -8.88 5.87 11.83
C GLU A 47 -10.39 5.60 11.86
N TYR A 48 -11.08 5.74 10.73
CA TYR A 48 -12.49 5.32 10.62
C TYR A 48 -12.66 3.82 10.88
N LEU A 49 -11.77 2.97 10.35
CA LEU A 49 -11.80 1.52 10.61
C LEU A 49 -11.55 1.19 12.08
N LYS A 50 -10.60 1.87 12.74
CA LYS A 50 -10.36 1.76 14.18
C LYS A 50 -11.62 2.11 14.98
N ALA A 51 -12.26 3.24 14.67
CA ALA A 51 -13.51 3.66 15.32
C ALA A 51 -14.66 2.65 15.13
N LYS A 52 -14.66 1.91 14.02
CA LYS A 52 -15.64 0.84 13.71
C LYS A 52 -15.24 -0.55 14.21
N LYS A 53 -14.15 -0.67 14.98
CA LYS A 53 -13.60 -1.96 15.47
C LYS A 53 -13.24 -2.92 14.31
N LYS A 54 -12.86 -2.37 13.15
CA LYS A 54 -12.42 -3.08 11.93
C LYS A 54 -10.91 -2.98 11.70
N PHE A 55 -10.16 -2.70 12.76
CA PHE A 55 -8.71 -2.63 12.77
C PHE A 55 -8.22 -2.95 14.18
N PRO A 56 -7.10 -3.70 14.37
CA PRO A 56 -6.65 -4.11 15.69
C PRO A 56 -6.40 -2.95 16.64
N SER A 57 -6.90 -3.04 17.87
CA SER A 57 -6.82 -1.93 18.82
C SER A 57 -5.41 -1.65 19.35
N ASN A 58 -4.53 -2.65 19.30
CA ASN A 58 -3.13 -2.59 19.69
C ASN A 58 -2.22 -2.03 18.57
N LEU A 59 -2.70 -1.96 17.32
CA LEU A 59 -1.94 -1.41 16.21
C LEU A 59 -2.33 0.04 15.92
N GLU A 60 -1.37 0.76 15.35
CA GLU A 60 -1.54 2.10 14.79
C GLU A 60 -0.79 2.16 13.46
N TYR A 61 -1.48 2.62 12.41
CA TYR A 61 -0.81 2.95 11.16
C TYR A 61 -0.05 4.25 11.34
N VAL A 62 1.22 4.27 10.92
CA VAL A 62 2.10 5.44 11.06
C VAL A 62 2.19 6.18 9.74
N ASP A 63 2.65 5.51 8.69
CA ASP A 63 2.83 6.09 7.36
C ASP A 63 3.04 4.96 6.33
N SER A 64 3.08 5.33 5.05
CA SER A 64 3.49 4.43 3.97
C SER A 64 4.24 5.16 2.87
N TYR A 65 5.15 4.45 2.23
CA TYR A 65 5.90 4.93 1.08
C TYR A 65 5.84 3.92 -0.07
N THR A 66 5.60 4.43 -1.28
CA THR A 66 5.62 3.63 -2.51
C THR A 66 6.84 4.02 -3.35
N ASP A 67 7.75 3.06 -3.53
CA ASP A 67 8.77 3.15 -4.57
C ASP A 67 8.14 2.75 -5.91
N SER A 68 7.76 3.75 -6.70
CA SER A 68 7.14 3.51 -8.01
C SER A 68 8.07 2.86 -9.03
N LEU A 69 9.39 2.99 -8.88
CA LEU A 69 10.36 2.38 -9.80
C LEU A 69 10.38 0.87 -9.61
N ASN A 70 10.40 0.43 -8.35
CA ASN A 70 10.45 -0.99 -7.98
C ASN A 70 9.08 -1.57 -7.62
N GLY A 71 8.00 -0.78 -7.73
CA GLY A 71 6.63 -1.24 -7.50
C GLY A 71 6.40 -1.80 -6.12
N VAL A 72 7.14 -1.30 -5.12
CA VAL A 72 7.05 -1.76 -3.74
C VAL A 72 6.42 -0.68 -2.89
N THR A 73 5.43 -1.05 -2.09
CA THR A 73 4.88 -0.21 -1.03
C THR A 73 5.30 -0.76 0.32
N THR A 74 5.86 0.10 1.17
CA THR A 74 6.15 -0.22 2.58
C THR A 74 5.22 0.59 3.46
N SER A 75 4.50 -0.09 4.35
CA SER A 75 3.59 0.51 5.33
C SER A 75 4.11 0.24 6.75
N ALA A 76 4.17 1.27 7.59
CA ALA A 76 4.66 1.17 8.96
C ALA A 76 3.50 1.10 9.95
N PHE A 77 3.58 0.15 10.88
CA PHE A 77 2.60 -0.04 11.94
C PHE A 77 3.28 -0.08 13.30
N LEU A 78 2.84 0.77 14.23
CA LEU A 78 3.26 0.75 15.62
C LEU A 78 2.34 -0.18 16.42
N ASN A 79 2.92 -1.17 17.09
CA ASN A 79 2.25 -1.90 18.15
C ASN A 79 2.38 -1.12 19.46
N LYS A 80 1.25 -0.60 19.95
CA LYS A 80 1.18 0.24 21.15
C LYS A 80 1.41 -0.52 22.45
N ASP A 81 1.21 -1.85 22.45
CA ASP A 81 1.45 -2.68 23.62
C ASP A 81 2.95 -2.94 23.83
N THR A 82 3.72 -3.00 22.74
CA THR A 82 5.15 -3.36 22.77
C THR A 82 6.10 -2.22 22.42
N GLY A 83 5.60 -1.14 21.83
CA GLY A 83 6.39 -0.04 21.27
C GLY A 83 7.17 -0.42 20.01
N LYS A 84 6.95 -1.61 19.43
CA LYS A 84 7.66 -2.09 18.24
C LYS A 84 6.97 -1.60 16.97
N VAL A 85 7.77 -1.22 15.99
CA VAL A 85 7.31 -0.92 14.63
C VAL A 85 7.52 -2.14 13.74
N THR A 86 6.47 -2.54 13.03
CA THR A 86 6.52 -3.60 12.02
C THR A 86 6.24 -2.99 10.65
N LEU A 87 7.03 -3.38 9.67
CA LEU A 87 6.89 -2.93 8.28
C LEU A 87 6.18 -4.01 7.46
N GLY A 88 5.03 -3.66 6.89
CA GLY A 88 4.36 -4.47 5.87
C GLY A 88 4.81 -4.04 4.49
N MET A 89 5.45 -4.95 3.76
CA MET A 89 5.91 -4.70 2.39
C MET A 89 5.01 -5.44 1.41
N THR A 90 4.46 -4.72 0.45
CA THR A 90 3.71 -5.29 -0.68
C THR A 90 4.33 -4.85 -1.98
N GLY A 91 4.13 -5.67 -3.01
CA GLY A 91 4.67 -5.43 -4.33
C GLY A 91 3.56 -5.54 -5.37
N THR A 92 3.53 -4.58 -6.27
CA THR A 92 2.75 -4.65 -7.50
C THR A 92 3.54 -5.48 -8.50
N ASN A 93 2.88 -6.37 -9.24
CA ASN A 93 3.44 -6.92 -10.46
C ASN A 93 3.59 -5.77 -11.48
N ILE A 94 4.72 -5.06 -11.43
CA ILE A 94 5.04 -3.91 -12.31
C ILE A 94 4.93 -4.31 -13.79
N GLN A 95 5.11 -5.60 -14.10
CA GLN A 95 4.93 -6.10 -15.46
C GLN A 95 3.51 -5.88 -16.01
N GLY A 96 2.47 -5.73 -15.18
CA GLY A 96 1.13 -5.41 -15.67
C GLY A 96 0.93 -3.91 -15.90
N GLU A 97 1.29 -3.10 -14.90
CA GLU A 97 1.03 -1.65 -14.84
C GLU A 97 2.02 -0.82 -15.66
N ALA A 98 3.33 -1.15 -15.64
CA ALA A 98 4.31 -0.48 -16.49
C ALA A 98 4.03 -0.78 -17.97
N PHE A 99 3.62 -2.00 -18.33
CA PHE A 99 3.17 -2.30 -19.70
C PHE A 99 1.88 -1.58 -20.07
N LYS A 100 0.99 -1.32 -19.11
CA LYS A 100 -0.22 -0.54 -19.32
C LYS A 100 0.10 0.94 -19.58
N LYS A 101 0.98 1.55 -18.77
CA LYS A 101 1.49 2.92 -18.97
C LYS A 101 2.36 3.06 -20.24
N LEU A 102 3.10 2.00 -20.61
CA LEU A 102 3.81 1.91 -21.90
C LEU A 102 2.84 1.88 -23.09
N LYS A 103 1.72 1.17 -22.98
CA LYS A 103 0.67 1.16 -24.01
C LYS A 103 -0.11 2.47 -24.08
N GLU A 104 -0.23 3.19 -22.97
CA GLU A 104 -0.90 4.49 -22.87
C GLU A 104 0.00 5.67 -23.28
N GLY A 105 1.27 5.42 -23.63
CA GLY A 105 2.15 6.39 -24.31
C GLY A 105 2.90 7.35 -23.38
N GLU A 106 2.88 7.12 -22.06
CA GLU A 106 3.46 8.06 -21.06
C GLU A 106 4.98 7.92 -20.87
N PHE A 107 5.65 6.93 -21.48
CA PHE A 107 7.09 6.72 -21.35
C PHE A 107 7.83 6.92 -22.68
N SER A 108 8.88 7.76 -22.67
CA SER A 108 9.80 7.86 -23.81
C SER A 108 10.62 6.57 -23.98
N ARG A 109 10.96 6.23 -25.23
CA ARG A 109 11.70 4.99 -25.59
C ARG A 109 12.98 4.77 -24.78
N GLN A 110 13.61 5.84 -24.30
CA GLN A 110 14.86 5.79 -23.52
C GLN A 110 14.68 5.05 -22.18
N ASN A 111 13.54 5.23 -21.51
CA ASN A 111 13.29 4.64 -20.20
C ASN A 111 12.96 3.15 -20.28
N VAL A 112 12.48 2.70 -21.45
CA VAL A 112 12.16 1.29 -21.73
C VAL A 112 13.42 0.45 -21.84
N THR A 113 14.47 1.00 -22.45
CA THR A 113 15.76 0.33 -22.62
C THR A 113 16.41 0.05 -21.26
N ASN A 114 16.42 1.04 -20.36
CA ASN A 114 17.00 0.87 -19.03
C ASN A 114 16.24 -0.18 -18.20
N ALA A 115 14.90 -0.18 -18.26
CA ALA A 115 14.08 -1.17 -17.56
C ALA A 115 14.28 -2.60 -18.09
N LEU A 116 14.55 -2.77 -19.40
CA LEU A 116 14.82 -4.08 -20.01
C LEU A 116 16.24 -4.58 -19.76
N GLU A 117 17.21 -3.69 -19.54
CA GLU A 117 18.58 -4.06 -19.18
C GLU A 117 18.66 -4.56 -17.74
N THR A 118 17.87 -4.01 -16.81
CA THR A 118 17.83 -4.46 -15.40
C THR A 118 17.18 -5.84 -15.18
N VAL A 119 16.54 -6.45 -16.19
CA VAL A 119 15.96 -7.82 -16.10
C VAL A 119 16.84 -8.88 -16.78
N LYS A 120 18.00 -8.49 -17.32
CA LYS A 120 18.91 -9.40 -18.03
C LYS A 120 20.01 -10.02 -17.17
N ASP A 121 20.08 -9.66 -15.89
CA ASP A 121 21.00 -10.26 -14.91
C ASP A 121 20.28 -11.30 -14.04
#